data_AF-A0A937M6M9-F1
#
_entry.id   AF-A0A937M6M9-F1
#
_cell.length_a   1.000
_cell.length_b   1.000
_cell.length_c   1.000
_cell.angle_alpha   90.00
_cell.angle_beta   90.00
_cell.angle_gamma   90.00
#
_symmetry.space_group_name_H-M   'P 1'
#
loop_
_entity.id
_entity.type
_entity.pdbx_description
1 polymer ?
#
loop_
_entity_poly.entity_id
_entity_poly.type
_entity_poly.pdbx_seq_one_letter_code
_entity_poly.pdbx_strand_id
1 'polypeptide(L)'
;MNLAKLKWAEELFLRRYPGGFSHPEMQAIAKKHKMDRMISLSHEMFAKKNFRDPPEIIESMIKVVSRSSMVSIFEKPKFRDFARALEPKHKNALASGLKDQLHGDTEKGFNKVLNIMQIGKMAKWSLISICPVYYSPQDEVFVKPTTAKKAIAHFELQNLHYRPQPSWEFYTTFRATINQMKTKVDSSLSPNSAAFTGFLMMSMAAMEEAEF
;
A
#
# COMPACT_ATOMS: atom_id res chain seq x y z
N MET A 1 -9.97 -10.64 -14.60
CA MET A 1 -10.86 -9.90 -13.69
C MET A 1 -12.28 -10.01 -14.22
N ASN A 2 -13.27 -10.07 -13.34
CA ASN A 2 -14.68 -9.96 -13.68
C ASN A 2 -15.07 -8.47 -13.82
N LEU A 3 -15.18 -8.01 -15.07
CA LEU A 3 -15.44 -6.60 -15.37
C LEU A 3 -16.86 -6.17 -14.98
N ALA A 4 -17.85 -7.07 -15.09
CA ALA A 4 -19.23 -6.78 -14.72
C ALA A 4 -19.34 -6.44 -13.23
N LYS A 5 -18.69 -7.23 -12.36
CA LYS A 5 -18.64 -6.95 -10.91
C LYS A 5 -17.92 -5.64 -10.59
N LEU A 6 -16.85 -5.31 -11.31
CA LEU A 6 -16.15 -4.03 -11.14
C LEU A 6 -17.04 -2.83 -11.53
N LYS A 7 -17.77 -2.93 -12.64
CA LYS A 7 -18.71 -1.90 -13.10
C LYS A 7 -19.90 -1.74 -12.15
N TRP A 8 -20.39 -2.85 -11.60
CA TRP A 8 -21.42 -2.81 -10.59
C TRP A 8 -20.97 -2.12 -9.30
N ALA A 9 -19.75 -2.43 -8.82
CA ALA A 9 -19.16 -1.75 -7.68
C ALA A 9 -19.01 -0.23 -7.92
N GLU A 10 -18.56 0.16 -9.10
CA GLU A 10 -18.50 1.56 -9.53
C GLU A 10 -19.87 2.24 -9.48
N GLU A 11 -20.89 1.64 -10.07
CA GLU A 11 -22.25 2.19 -10.11
C GLU A 11 -22.81 2.38 -8.70
N LEU A 12 -22.71 1.36 -7.85
CA LEU A 12 -23.15 1.44 -6.46
C LEU A 12 -22.43 2.55 -5.68
N PHE A 13 -21.11 2.65 -5.86
CA PHE A 13 -20.32 3.67 -5.19
C PHE A 13 -20.69 5.08 -5.65
N LEU A 14 -20.81 5.31 -6.96
CA LEU A 14 -21.15 6.63 -7.51
C LEU A 14 -22.60 7.03 -7.26
N ARG A 15 -23.52 6.05 -7.15
CA ARG A 15 -24.90 6.30 -6.72
C ARG A 15 -24.95 6.78 -5.28
N ARG A 16 -24.13 6.21 -4.39
CA ARG A 16 -24.05 6.63 -2.98
C ARG A 16 -23.24 7.91 -2.79
N TYR A 17 -22.17 8.08 -3.57
CA TYR A 17 -21.22 9.18 -3.50
C TYR A 17 -21.04 9.82 -4.88
N PRO A 18 -22.00 10.66 -5.34
CA PRO A 18 -21.86 11.37 -6.60
C PRO A 18 -20.57 12.18 -6.66
N GLY A 19 -19.82 12.04 -7.76
CA GLY A 19 -18.48 12.63 -7.90
C GLY A 19 -17.35 11.84 -7.21
N GLY A 20 -17.61 10.62 -6.74
CA GLY A 20 -16.60 9.70 -6.22
C GLY A 20 -15.91 10.24 -4.98
N PHE A 21 -14.57 10.26 -4.97
CA PHE A 21 -13.81 10.75 -3.82
C PHE A 21 -13.95 12.26 -3.57
N SER A 22 -14.51 13.03 -4.50
CA SER A 22 -14.81 14.46 -4.30
C SER A 22 -16.06 14.70 -3.45
N HIS A 23 -16.87 13.67 -3.20
CA HIS A 23 -18.07 13.78 -2.38
C HIS A 23 -17.74 14.24 -0.93
N PRO A 24 -18.55 15.11 -0.28
CA PRO A 24 -18.24 15.64 1.05
C PRO A 24 -17.96 14.57 2.12
N GLU A 25 -18.73 13.47 2.15
CA GLU A 25 -18.48 12.35 3.07
C GLU A 25 -17.12 11.69 2.81
N MET A 26 -16.74 11.51 1.54
CA MET A 26 -15.47 10.92 1.15
C MET A 26 -14.29 11.84 1.50
N GLN A 27 -14.46 13.15 1.35
CA GLN A 27 -13.48 14.16 1.77
C GLN A 27 -13.27 14.14 3.30
N ALA A 28 -14.33 13.95 4.09
CA ALA A 28 -14.22 13.81 5.54
C ALA A 28 -13.40 12.56 5.94
N ILE A 29 -13.55 11.45 5.21
CA ILE A 29 -12.74 10.24 5.39
C ILE A 29 -11.29 10.49 4.94
N ALA A 30 -11.08 11.10 3.77
CA ALA A 30 -9.76 11.38 3.21
C ALA A 30 -8.87 12.22 4.15
N LYS A 31 -9.46 13.19 4.87
CA LYS A 31 -8.76 14.00 5.88
C LYS A 31 -8.08 13.16 6.98
N LYS A 32 -8.64 12.00 7.33
CA LYS A 32 -8.05 11.07 8.32
C LYS A 32 -6.77 10.42 7.80
N HIS A 33 -6.68 10.23 6.49
CA HIS A 33 -5.54 9.57 5.86
C HIS A 33 -4.34 10.48 5.62
N LYS A 34 -4.57 11.80 5.49
CA LYS A 34 -3.52 12.82 5.31
C LYS A 34 -2.57 12.48 4.16
N MET A 35 -3.12 12.02 3.02
CA MET A 35 -2.32 11.47 1.92
C MET A 35 -1.24 12.43 1.43
N ASP A 36 -1.61 13.68 1.10
CA ASP A 36 -0.66 14.66 0.55
C ASP A 36 0.52 14.87 1.51
N ARG A 37 0.23 15.00 2.81
CA ARG A 37 1.27 15.13 3.83
C ARG A 37 2.18 13.90 3.89
N MET A 38 1.63 12.69 3.75
CA MET A 38 2.42 11.46 3.78
C MET A 38 3.24 11.28 2.50
N ILE A 39 2.73 11.72 1.34
CA ILE A 39 3.47 11.75 0.08
C ILE A 39 4.63 12.73 0.18
N SER A 40 4.37 13.98 0.56
CA SER A 40 5.43 15.00 0.72
C SER A 40 6.49 14.56 1.72
N LEU A 41 6.07 13.99 2.86
CA LEU A 41 7.00 13.45 3.86
C LEU A 41 7.86 12.32 3.26
N SER A 42 7.26 11.42 2.48
CA SER A 42 8.00 10.29 1.90
C SER A 42 8.98 10.75 0.81
N HIS A 43 8.62 11.75 -0.01
CA HIS A 43 9.53 12.36 -0.98
C HIS A 43 10.70 13.08 -0.31
N GLU A 44 10.42 13.83 0.76
CA GLU A 44 11.44 14.54 1.53
C GLU A 44 12.43 13.55 2.17
N MET A 45 11.91 12.56 2.91
CA MET A 45 12.75 11.63 3.68
C MET A 45 13.48 10.63 2.79
N PHE A 46 12.84 10.15 1.72
CA PHE A 46 13.42 9.17 0.81
C PHE A 46 13.91 9.78 -0.50
N ALA A 47 14.30 11.06 -0.48
CA ALA A 47 15.07 11.64 -1.59
C ALA A 47 16.36 10.83 -1.81
N LYS A 48 16.73 10.56 -3.06
CA LYS A 48 17.87 9.69 -3.41
C LYS A 48 19.17 10.04 -2.68
N LYS A 49 19.41 11.33 -2.42
CA LYS A 49 20.58 11.86 -1.70
C LYS A 49 20.62 11.46 -0.21
N ASN A 50 19.47 11.23 0.43
CA ASN A 50 19.39 10.94 1.86
C ASN A 50 19.87 9.51 2.18
N PHE A 51 19.84 8.60 1.19
CA PHE A 51 20.31 7.22 1.35
C PHE A 51 21.84 7.08 1.55
N ARG A 52 22.58 8.20 1.60
CA ARG A 52 23.98 8.23 2.07
C ARG A 52 24.12 8.01 3.58
N ASP A 53 23.03 8.16 4.34
CA ASP A 53 22.97 7.96 5.79
C ASP A 53 21.94 6.86 6.11
N PRO A 54 22.34 5.58 6.11
CA PRO A 54 21.44 4.48 6.41
C PRO A 54 20.75 4.58 7.77
N PRO A 55 21.41 4.92 8.89
CA PRO A 55 20.73 5.17 10.17
C PRO A 55 19.55 6.15 10.08
N GLU A 56 19.72 7.28 9.40
CA GLU A 56 18.64 8.26 9.23
C GLU A 56 17.50 7.73 8.34
N ILE A 57 17.81 6.92 7.32
CA ILE A 57 16.77 6.23 6.54
C ILE A 57 15.94 5.28 7.41
N ILE A 58 16.56 4.61 8.39
CA ILE A 58 15.81 3.74 9.31
C ILE A 58 14.84 4.56 10.17
N GLU A 59 15.29 5.67 10.76
CA GLU A 59 14.39 6.56 11.52
C GLU A 59 13.30 7.17 10.63
N SER A 60 13.63 7.44 9.36
CA SER A 60 12.66 7.86 8.35
C SER A 60 11.56 6.83 8.10
N MET A 61 11.93 5.57 7.91
CA MET A 61 10.97 4.46 7.77
C MET A 61 10.08 4.35 9.01
N ILE A 62 10.67 4.41 10.21
CA ILE A 62 9.93 4.38 11.48
C ILE A 62 8.91 5.51 11.54
N LYS A 63 9.29 6.73 11.14
CA LYS A 63 8.42 7.91 11.15
C LYS A 63 7.25 7.75 10.17
N VAL A 64 7.52 7.27 8.95
CA VAL A 64 6.48 7.01 7.93
C VAL A 64 5.50 5.94 8.41
N VAL A 65 6.00 4.80 8.91
CA VAL A 65 5.17 3.72 9.45
C VAL A 65 4.33 4.20 10.63
N SER A 66 4.94 4.93 11.57
CA SER A 66 4.27 5.42 12.78
C SER A 66 3.14 6.41 12.46
N ARG A 67 3.35 7.29 11.47
CA ARG A 67 2.38 8.31 11.05
C ARG A 67 1.31 7.78 10.09
N SER A 68 1.54 6.64 9.45
CA SER A 68 0.57 6.04 8.54
C SER A 68 -0.73 5.68 9.26
N SER A 69 -1.86 6.09 8.70
CA SER A 69 -3.20 5.61 9.10
C SER A 69 -3.53 4.23 8.54
N MET A 70 -2.77 3.77 7.53
CA MET A 70 -3.00 2.50 6.84
C MET A 70 -2.30 1.32 7.52
N VAL A 71 -1.30 1.58 8.36
CA VAL A 71 -0.60 0.56 9.16
C VAL A 71 -1.27 0.41 10.53
N SER A 72 -1.46 -0.84 10.96
CA SER A 72 -2.11 -1.15 12.24
C SER A 72 -1.32 -0.61 13.43
N ILE A 73 -2.03 -0.10 14.45
CA ILE A 73 -1.42 0.39 15.70
C ILE A 73 -0.57 -0.66 16.41
N PHE A 74 -0.88 -1.96 16.22
CA PHE A 74 -0.12 -3.06 16.81
C PHE A 74 1.19 -3.36 16.07
N GLU A 75 1.30 -2.93 14.80
CA GLU A 75 2.49 -3.14 13.98
C GLU A 75 3.53 -2.05 14.19
N LYS A 76 3.08 -0.82 14.47
CA LYS A 76 3.94 0.36 14.63
C LYS A 76 5.03 0.20 15.70
N PRO A 77 4.73 -0.12 16.98
CA PRO A 77 5.78 -0.28 17.99
C PRO A 77 6.71 -1.45 17.67
N LYS A 78 6.15 -2.57 17.17
CA LYS A 78 6.93 -3.76 16.80
C LYS A 78 7.94 -3.44 15.69
N PHE A 79 7.51 -2.73 14.66
CA PHE A 79 8.39 -2.31 13.57
C PHE A 79 9.46 -1.34 14.06
N ARG A 80 9.10 -0.33 14.87
CA ARG A 80 10.05 0.63 15.46
C ARG A 80 11.15 -0.08 16.25
N ASP A 81 10.74 -0.96 17.17
CA ASP A 81 11.67 -1.63 18.08
C ASP A 81 12.59 -2.58 17.31
N PHE A 82 12.02 -3.33 16.34
CA PHE A 82 12.80 -4.14 15.40
C PHE A 82 13.83 -3.31 14.62
N ALA A 83 13.39 -2.24 13.95
CA ALA A 83 14.23 -1.43 13.08
C ALA A 83 15.39 -0.77 13.84
N ARG A 84 15.16 -0.32 15.08
CA ARG A 84 16.20 0.26 15.94
C ARG A 84 17.19 -0.78 16.45
N ALA A 85 16.72 -1.99 16.75
CA ALA A 85 17.54 -3.10 17.24
C ALA A 85 18.40 -3.76 16.16
N LEU A 86 18.19 -3.44 14.87
CA LEU A 86 19.04 -3.96 13.79
C LEU A 86 20.51 -3.57 13.99
N GLU A 87 21.39 -4.55 13.80
CA GLU A 87 22.84 -4.33 13.70
C GLU A 87 23.16 -3.40 12.51
N PRO A 88 24.29 -2.67 12.54
CA PRO A 88 24.66 -1.73 11.48
C PRO A 88 24.62 -2.33 10.06
N LYS A 89 25.11 -3.57 9.88
CA LYS A 89 25.05 -4.25 8.57
C LYS A 89 23.62 -4.44 8.06
N HIS A 90 22.67 -4.75 8.94
CA HIS A 90 21.26 -4.97 8.58
C HIS A 90 20.53 -3.64 8.34
N LYS A 91 20.87 -2.57 9.09
CA LYS A 91 20.39 -1.21 8.81
C LYS A 91 20.83 -0.75 7.41
N ASN A 92 22.10 -0.95 7.08
CA ASN A 92 22.66 -0.65 5.75
C ASN A 92 21.94 -1.47 4.66
N ALA A 93 21.71 -2.76 4.89
CA ALA A 93 21.00 -3.61 3.95
C ALA A 93 19.54 -3.18 3.75
N LEU A 94 18.82 -2.84 4.83
CA LEU A 94 17.43 -2.38 4.76
C LEU A 94 17.32 -1.05 4.02
N ALA A 95 18.16 -0.06 4.37
CA ALA A 95 18.18 1.22 3.70
C ALA A 95 18.54 1.10 2.20
N SER A 96 19.53 0.26 1.87
CA SER A 96 19.88 -0.02 0.47
C SER A 96 18.77 -0.77 -0.27
N GLY A 97 18.07 -1.71 0.39
CA GLY A 97 16.92 -2.40 -0.21
C GLY A 97 15.80 -1.41 -0.53
N LEU A 98 15.46 -0.51 0.41
CA LEU A 98 14.48 0.54 0.16
C LEU A 98 14.93 1.49 -0.95
N LYS A 99 16.23 1.82 -1.03
CA LYS A 99 16.78 2.64 -2.11
C LYS A 99 16.54 1.98 -3.47
N ASP A 100 16.90 0.71 -3.62
CA ASP A 100 16.72 -0.03 -4.87
C ASP A 100 15.22 -0.13 -5.20
N GLN A 101 14.37 -0.34 -4.18
CA GLN A 101 12.92 -0.41 -4.36
C GLN A 101 12.31 0.89 -4.90
N LEU A 102 12.79 2.06 -4.43
CA LEU A 102 12.24 3.36 -4.79
C LEU A 102 12.95 4.04 -5.98
N HIS A 103 14.23 3.73 -6.22
CA HIS A 103 15.11 4.49 -7.14
C HIS A 103 15.91 3.64 -8.11
N GLY A 104 15.77 2.31 -8.07
CA GLY A 104 16.61 1.39 -8.81
C GLY A 104 15.85 0.13 -9.22
N ASP A 105 16.51 -1.02 -9.06
CA ASP A 105 15.89 -2.32 -9.34
C ASP A 105 14.86 -2.66 -8.26
N THR A 106 13.59 -2.52 -8.63
CA THR A 106 12.47 -2.67 -7.69
C THR A 106 12.37 -4.09 -7.12
N GLU A 107 12.62 -5.12 -7.93
CA GLU A 107 12.55 -6.52 -7.51
C GLU A 107 13.67 -6.84 -6.51
N LYS A 108 14.90 -6.48 -6.87
CA LYS A 108 16.05 -6.64 -6.00
C LYS A 108 15.85 -5.89 -4.68
N GLY A 109 15.35 -4.66 -4.74
CA GLY A 109 15.04 -3.85 -3.58
C GLY A 109 14.00 -4.50 -2.67
N PHE A 110 12.86 -4.93 -3.25
CA PHE A 110 11.80 -5.63 -2.54
C PHE A 110 12.34 -6.88 -1.81
N ASN A 111 13.07 -7.74 -2.52
CA ASN A 111 13.59 -8.98 -1.95
C ASN A 111 14.62 -8.71 -0.84
N LYS A 112 15.45 -7.67 -0.98
CA LYS A 112 16.40 -7.26 0.06
C LYS A 112 15.68 -6.74 1.31
N VAL A 113 14.64 -5.93 1.16
CA VAL A 113 13.78 -5.48 2.26
C VAL A 113 13.12 -6.69 2.94
N LEU A 114 12.51 -7.58 2.16
CA LEU A 114 11.86 -8.79 2.66
C LEU A 114 12.80 -9.64 3.52
N ASN A 115 14.01 -9.93 3.03
CA ASN A 115 14.99 -10.75 3.74
C ASN A 115 15.37 -10.16 5.10
N ILE A 116 15.53 -8.83 5.20
CA ILE A 116 15.80 -8.20 6.50
C ILE A 116 14.57 -8.27 7.40
N MET A 117 13.38 -7.98 6.88
CA MET A 117 12.14 -8.00 7.67
C MET A 117 11.82 -9.40 8.22
N GLN A 118 12.24 -10.47 7.55
CA GLN A 118 12.05 -11.86 8.02
C GLN A 118 12.81 -12.14 9.32
N ILE A 119 14.00 -11.55 9.52
CA ILE A 119 14.83 -11.74 10.72
C ILE A 119 14.02 -11.44 12.00
N GLY A 120 13.21 -10.37 11.97
CA GLY A 120 12.37 -9.94 13.09
C GLY A 120 10.92 -10.40 13.05
N LYS A 121 10.54 -11.32 12.14
CA LYS A 121 9.13 -11.67 11.87
C LYS A 121 8.26 -10.44 11.52
N MET A 122 8.87 -9.43 10.90
CA MET A 122 8.25 -8.19 10.45
C MET A 122 7.93 -8.19 8.95
N ALA A 123 8.14 -9.32 8.26
CA ALA A 123 7.80 -9.51 6.85
C ALA A 123 6.27 -9.54 6.65
N LYS A 124 5.67 -8.35 6.62
CA LYS A 124 4.23 -8.15 6.48
C LYS A 124 3.93 -7.25 5.30
N TRP A 125 2.85 -7.55 4.60
CA TRP A 125 2.40 -6.78 3.44
C TRP A 125 2.26 -5.28 3.70
N SER A 126 1.65 -4.92 4.84
CA SER A 126 1.48 -3.51 5.23
C SER A 126 2.81 -2.79 5.40
N LEU A 127 3.81 -3.43 6.03
CA LEU A 127 5.12 -2.81 6.30
C LEU A 127 5.99 -2.70 5.04
N ILE A 128 5.93 -3.70 4.15
CA ILE A 128 6.75 -3.71 2.93
C ILE A 128 6.20 -2.77 1.84
N SER A 129 4.88 -2.58 1.80
CA SER A 129 4.24 -1.77 0.74
C SER A 129 3.97 -0.31 1.14
N ILE A 130 4.13 0.08 2.41
CA ILE A 130 3.74 1.43 2.86
C ILE A 130 4.67 2.54 2.39
N CYS A 131 5.99 2.32 2.34
CA CYS A 131 6.90 3.35 1.82
C CYS A 131 6.72 3.54 0.31
N PRO A 132 6.68 2.47 -0.52
CA PRO A 132 6.42 2.59 -1.96
C PRO A 132 5.11 3.29 -2.31
N VAL A 133 3.99 2.93 -1.66
CA VAL A 133 2.69 3.56 -1.97
C VAL A 133 2.64 5.05 -1.63
N TYR A 134 3.36 5.49 -0.60
CA TYR A 134 3.46 6.93 -0.32
C TYR A 134 4.43 7.64 -1.27
N TYR A 135 5.48 6.95 -1.72
CA TYR A 135 6.48 7.54 -2.61
C TYR A 135 5.97 7.66 -4.05
N SER A 136 5.28 6.64 -4.55
CA SER A 136 4.74 6.59 -5.92
C SER A 136 3.24 6.26 -5.89
N PRO A 137 2.39 7.16 -5.39
CA PRO A 137 0.98 6.87 -5.07
C PRO A 137 0.10 6.56 -6.29
N GLN A 138 0.57 6.88 -7.49
CA GLN A 138 -0.15 6.59 -8.73
C GLN A 138 0.12 5.19 -9.27
N ASP A 139 1.27 4.59 -8.94
CA ASP A 139 1.71 3.33 -9.54
C ASP A 139 1.82 2.20 -8.53
N GLU A 140 2.35 2.50 -7.35
CA GLU A 140 2.55 1.53 -6.27
C GLU A 140 1.26 1.30 -5.49
N VAL A 141 1.14 0.11 -4.90
CA VAL A 141 -0.09 -0.32 -4.20
C VAL A 141 0.20 -0.71 -2.77
N PHE A 142 -0.71 -0.33 -1.87
CA PHE A 142 -0.73 -0.81 -0.50
C PHE A 142 -1.44 -2.16 -0.43
N VAL A 143 -0.77 -3.18 0.10
CA VAL A 143 -1.39 -4.50 0.25
C VAL A 143 -1.93 -4.66 1.67
N LYS A 144 -3.24 -4.39 1.83
CA LYS A 144 -3.98 -4.73 3.05
C LYS A 144 -4.48 -6.17 2.95
N PRO A 145 -4.08 -7.10 3.84
CA PRO A 145 -4.42 -8.52 3.74
C PRO A 145 -5.90 -8.83 3.48
N THR A 146 -6.80 -8.25 4.26
CA THR A 146 -8.24 -8.53 4.15
C THR A 146 -8.82 -7.99 2.86
N THR A 147 -8.47 -6.76 2.47
CA THR A 147 -8.91 -6.15 1.22
C THR A 147 -8.37 -6.91 0.01
N ALA A 148 -7.10 -7.31 0.00
CA ALA A 148 -6.50 -8.06 -1.09
C ALA A 148 -7.20 -9.42 -1.30
N LYS A 149 -7.40 -10.20 -0.21
CA LYS A 149 -8.12 -11.47 -0.27
C LYS A 149 -9.53 -11.31 -0.83
N LYS A 150 -10.30 -10.36 -0.29
CA LYS A 150 -11.67 -10.10 -0.71
C LYS A 150 -11.73 -9.66 -2.17
N ALA A 151 -10.85 -8.75 -2.60
CA ALA A 151 -10.80 -8.28 -3.98
C ALA A 151 -10.48 -9.40 -4.96
N ILE A 152 -9.50 -10.27 -4.63
CA ILE A 152 -9.16 -11.43 -5.46
C ILE A 152 -10.36 -12.34 -5.67
N ALA A 153 -11.06 -12.70 -4.58
CA ALA A 153 -12.21 -13.58 -4.63
C ALA A 153 -13.40 -12.93 -5.35
N HIS A 154 -13.78 -11.72 -4.94
CA HIS A 154 -14.97 -11.04 -5.43
C HIS A 154 -14.86 -10.71 -6.92
N PHE A 155 -13.75 -10.09 -7.35
CA PHE A 155 -13.52 -9.69 -8.75
C PHE A 155 -12.89 -10.80 -9.60
N GLU A 156 -12.80 -12.03 -9.09
CA GLU A 156 -12.28 -13.21 -9.80
C GLU A 156 -10.93 -12.90 -10.49
N LEU A 157 -10.00 -12.39 -9.69
CA LEU A 157 -8.68 -12.00 -10.17
C LEU A 157 -7.83 -13.26 -10.37
N GLN A 158 -7.73 -13.69 -11.63
CA GLN A 158 -6.94 -14.85 -12.04
C GLN A 158 -5.46 -14.66 -11.75
N ASN A 159 -4.74 -15.76 -11.51
CA ASN A 159 -3.29 -15.79 -11.23
C ASN A 159 -2.85 -15.01 -9.98
N LEU A 160 -3.78 -14.68 -9.08
CA LEU A 160 -3.47 -14.05 -7.79
C LEU A 160 -3.86 -14.96 -6.64
N HIS A 161 -2.86 -15.56 -6.01
CA HIS A 161 -3.04 -16.40 -4.82
C HIS A 161 -2.45 -15.69 -3.60
N TYR A 162 -3.32 -15.18 -2.73
CA TYR A 162 -2.86 -14.50 -1.52
C TYR A 162 -2.08 -15.44 -0.61
N ARG A 163 -0.89 -15.00 -0.18
CA ARG A 163 -0.10 -15.64 0.89
C ARG A 163 0.23 -14.62 1.99
N PRO A 164 0.25 -15.01 3.28
CA PRO A 164 0.60 -14.10 4.36
C PRO A 164 2.01 -13.52 4.25
N GLN A 165 2.99 -14.34 3.82
CA GLN A 165 4.35 -13.90 3.58
C GLN A 165 4.43 -13.13 2.25
N PRO A 166 5.00 -11.92 2.24
CA PRO A 166 5.19 -11.16 1.02
C PRO A 166 6.10 -11.86 0.00
N SER A 167 5.78 -11.70 -1.28
CA SER A 167 6.61 -12.13 -2.41
C SER A 167 6.55 -11.11 -3.55
N TRP A 168 7.63 -11.00 -4.31
CA TRP A 168 7.67 -10.08 -5.45
C TRP A 168 6.66 -10.45 -6.53
N GLU A 169 6.56 -11.73 -6.86
CA GLU A 169 5.61 -12.28 -7.84
C GLU A 169 4.16 -11.87 -7.54
N PHE A 170 3.72 -12.02 -6.29
CA PHE A 170 2.39 -11.57 -5.90
C PHE A 170 2.29 -10.04 -6.00
N TYR A 171 3.28 -9.31 -5.48
CA TYR A 171 3.24 -7.86 -5.43
C TYR A 171 3.13 -7.23 -6.82
N THR A 172 3.96 -7.64 -7.77
CA THR A 172 3.98 -7.10 -9.12
C THR A 172 2.69 -7.44 -9.87
N THR A 173 2.17 -8.66 -9.72
CA THR A 173 0.91 -9.09 -10.35
C THR A 173 -0.27 -8.34 -9.75
N PHE A 174 -0.31 -8.15 -8.43
CA PHE A 174 -1.37 -7.42 -7.76
C PHE A 174 -1.34 -5.93 -8.13
N ARG A 175 -0.15 -5.32 -8.14
CA ARG A 175 0.07 -3.93 -8.61
C ARG A 175 -0.43 -3.73 -10.04
N ALA A 176 -0.01 -4.60 -10.96
CA ALA A 176 -0.44 -4.54 -12.36
C ALA A 176 -1.96 -4.69 -12.50
N THR A 177 -2.55 -5.63 -11.75
CA THR A 177 -4.02 -5.85 -11.77
C THR A 177 -4.77 -4.63 -11.27
N ILE A 178 -4.35 -4.04 -10.14
CA ILE A 178 -4.97 -2.81 -9.60
C ILE A 178 -4.81 -1.65 -10.58
N ASN A 179 -3.64 -1.47 -11.18
CA ASN A 179 -3.42 -0.44 -12.18
C ASN A 179 -4.29 -0.64 -13.43
N GLN A 180 -4.48 -1.88 -13.86
CA GLN A 180 -5.41 -2.20 -14.95
C GLN A 180 -6.86 -1.89 -14.56
N MET A 181 -7.31 -2.26 -13.36
CA MET A 181 -8.67 -2.00 -12.90
C MET A 181 -8.99 -0.50 -12.83
N LYS A 182 -8.04 0.35 -12.41
CA LYS A 182 -8.20 1.82 -12.43
C LYS A 182 -8.58 2.35 -13.82
N THR A 183 -8.04 1.77 -14.90
CA THR A 183 -8.38 2.18 -16.28
C THR A 183 -9.78 1.78 -16.74
N LYS A 184 -10.49 0.97 -15.95
CA LYS A 184 -11.80 0.42 -16.29
C LYS A 184 -12.95 1.08 -15.54
N VAL A 185 -12.66 2.04 -14.67
CA VAL A 185 -13.66 2.81 -13.91
C VAL A 185 -13.44 4.31 -14.10
N ASP A 186 -14.38 5.10 -13.63
CA ASP A 186 -14.37 6.55 -13.61
C ASP A 186 -13.16 7.04 -12.79
N SER A 187 -12.44 8.01 -13.35
CA SER A 187 -11.24 8.59 -12.75
C SER A 187 -11.45 9.16 -11.34
N SER A 188 -12.69 9.58 -11.00
CA SER A 188 -13.05 10.06 -9.67
C SER A 188 -12.91 9.00 -8.57
N LEU A 189 -12.82 7.71 -8.93
CA LEU A 189 -12.59 6.58 -8.02
C LEU A 189 -11.12 6.23 -7.83
N SER A 190 -10.22 6.86 -8.59
CA SER A 190 -8.79 6.53 -8.57
C SER A 190 -7.88 7.77 -8.54
N PRO A 191 -8.06 8.74 -7.62
CA PRO A 191 -7.13 9.86 -7.49
C PRO A 191 -5.71 9.42 -7.07
N ASN A 192 -5.60 8.21 -6.50
CA ASN A 192 -4.36 7.46 -6.28
C ASN A 192 -4.70 5.99 -5.99
N SER A 193 -3.69 5.12 -5.94
CA SER A 193 -3.86 3.69 -5.65
C SER A 193 -4.46 3.40 -4.26
N ALA A 194 -4.15 4.22 -3.25
CA ALA A 194 -4.71 4.03 -1.91
C ALA A 194 -6.23 4.30 -1.90
N ALA A 195 -6.67 5.38 -2.55
CA ALA A 195 -8.08 5.69 -2.74
C ALA A 195 -8.79 4.58 -3.52
N PHE A 196 -8.21 4.11 -4.63
CA PHE A 196 -8.80 3.04 -5.43
C PHE A 196 -9.01 1.75 -4.63
N THR A 197 -8.00 1.29 -3.87
CA THR A 197 -8.18 0.12 -3.00
C THR A 197 -9.18 0.38 -1.86
N GLY A 198 -9.33 1.62 -1.41
CA GLY A 198 -10.39 2.07 -0.51
C GLY A 198 -11.78 1.93 -1.12
N PHE A 199 -11.95 2.35 -2.38
CA PHE A 199 -13.18 2.15 -3.16
C PHE A 199 -13.56 0.67 -3.23
N LEU A 200 -12.61 -0.21 -3.58
CA LEU A 200 -12.87 -1.66 -3.61
C LEU A 200 -13.32 -2.18 -2.24
N MET A 201 -12.63 -1.78 -1.18
CA MET A 201 -12.96 -2.18 0.19
C MET A 201 -14.38 -1.75 0.58
N MET A 202 -14.74 -0.49 0.33
CA MET A 202 -16.05 0.06 0.70
C MET A 202 -17.18 -0.56 -0.12
N SER A 203 -16.96 -0.78 -1.42
CA SER A 203 -17.97 -1.37 -2.30
C SER A 203 -18.23 -2.84 -1.93
N MET A 204 -17.18 -3.62 -1.65
CA MET A 204 -17.34 -5.00 -1.19
C MET A 204 -18.05 -5.08 0.17
N ALA A 205 -17.77 -4.16 1.11
CA ALA A 205 -18.48 -4.11 2.38
C ALA A 205 -19.98 -3.78 2.20
N ALA A 206 -20.30 -2.78 1.37
CA ALA A 206 -21.69 -2.42 1.10
C ALA A 206 -22.48 -3.52 0.38
N MET A 207 -21.83 -4.30 -0.49
CA MET A 207 -22.47 -5.46 -1.15
C MET A 207 -22.72 -6.61 -0.17
N GLU A 208 -21.78 -6.89 0.75
CA GLU A 208 -21.98 -7.88 1.80
C GLU A 208 -23.15 -7.49 2.73
N GLU A 209 -23.32 -6.20 3.04
CA GLU A 209 -24.43 -5.70 3.87
C GLU A 209 -25.80 -5.76 3.17
N ALA A 210 -25.85 -5.71 1.83
CA ALA A 210 -27.09 -5.73 1.06
C ALA A 210 -27.61 -7.16 0.75
N GLU A 211 -26.80 -8.19 1.00
CA GLU A 211 -27.18 -9.61 0.86
C GLU A 211 -27.87 -10.16 2.12
N PHE A 212 -28.03 -9.35 3.18
CA PHE A 212 -28.78 -9.63 4.42
C PHE A 212 -29.98 -8.69 4.57
#